data_AF-A0A8C9CBC1-F1
#
_entry.id   AF-A0A8C9CBC1-F1
#
_cell.length_a   1.000
_cell.length_b   1.000
_cell.length_c   1.000
_cell.angle_alpha   90.00
_cell.angle_beta   90.00
_cell.angle_gamma   90.00
#
_symmetry.space_group_name_H-M   'P 1'
#
loop_
_entity.id
_entity.type
_entity.pdbx_description
1 polymer ?
#
loop_
_entity_poly.entity_id
_entity_poly.type
_entity_poly.pdbx_seq_one_letter_code
_entity_poly.pdbx_strand_id
1 'polypeptide(L)'
;MAAALAASALPVTFGRLVSACSRSVLRASGPGEASLWSASRRFSSQSASFPQGYVPKTSLSSPPWPEVVVPDPVEEARHHAEVVEKVNELIARGQYGRLFAVVHFASHQWKVTSEDLILIENKLDVACGERIRLEKVLLVGADDFTLLGRPLLGKDLVHVEATVIEKTESWPKINMRFKKRKNYKRKRRRTVCAESRVWLPLEGRGRKESQTQRDRVSCVPIPGGGSSDFISP
;
A
#
# COMPACT_ATOMS: atom_id res chain seq x y z
N MET A 1 19.24 47.03 21.80
CA MET A 1 20.57 46.54 22.23
C MET A 1 20.72 45.11 21.73
N ALA A 2 21.33 44.94 20.57
CA ALA A 2 21.55 43.65 19.92
C ALA A 2 23.04 43.29 20.05
N ALA A 3 23.34 42.06 20.44
CA ALA A 3 24.68 41.51 20.44
C ALA A 3 24.70 40.23 19.58
N ALA A 4 25.59 40.23 18.59
CA ALA A 4 25.85 39.15 17.65
C ALA A 4 27.12 38.38 18.08
N LEU A 5 27.17 37.08 17.82
CA LEU A 5 28.37 36.23 17.85
C LEU A 5 28.13 35.06 16.88
N ALA A 6 29.06 34.51 16.11
CA ALA A 6 30.29 34.94 15.44
C ALA A 6 30.56 33.78 14.46
N ALA A 7 30.83 34.08 13.18
CA ALA A 7 31.15 33.10 12.15
C ALA A 7 32.66 32.81 12.14
N SER A 8 33.05 31.55 11.99
CA SER A 8 34.46 31.14 11.86
C SER A 8 34.83 30.78 10.43
N ALA A 9 36.07 31.14 10.08
CA ALA A 9 36.61 31.36 8.74
C ALA A 9 37.17 30.10 8.04
N LEU A 10 37.23 30.20 6.71
CA LEU A 10 38.00 29.36 5.78
C LEU A 10 39.50 29.71 5.84
N PRO A 11 40.37 28.83 5.32
CA PRO A 11 41.51 29.33 4.56
C PRO A 11 41.60 28.71 3.15
N VAL A 12 41.74 29.61 2.19
CA VAL A 12 42.22 29.37 0.82
C VAL A 12 43.74 29.45 0.84
N THR A 13 44.45 28.58 0.13
CA THR A 13 45.87 28.78 -0.19
C THR A 13 46.08 28.72 -1.70
N PHE A 14 46.39 29.90 -2.26
CA PHE A 14 46.96 30.09 -3.60
C PHE A 14 48.46 29.76 -3.58
N GLY A 15 48.93 29.01 -4.59
CA GLY A 15 50.35 28.84 -4.89
C GLY A 15 50.61 29.14 -6.36
N ARG A 16 51.51 30.10 -6.64
CA ARG A 16 51.80 30.70 -7.95
C ARG A 16 53.11 30.16 -8.54
N LEU A 17 53.15 30.11 -9.86
CA LEU A 17 54.23 29.76 -10.81
C LEU A 17 55.66 30.25 -10.49
N VAL A 18 56.65 29.44 -10.88
CA VAL A 18 57.96 29.91 -11.41
C VAL A 18 58.40 29.07 -12.61
N SER A 19 58.84 29.80 -13.64
CA SER A 19 59.44 29.38 -14.90
C SER A 19 60.91 28.98 -14.73
N ALA A 20 61.36 27.95 -15.44
CA ALA A 20 62.77 27.75 -15.75
C ALA A 20 62.93 27.19 -17.16
N CYS A 21 63.44 28.03 -18.05
CA CYS A 21 63.99 27.66 -19.34
C CYS A 21 65.25 26.82 -19.16
N SER A 22 65.34 25.68 -19.84
CA SER A 22 66.63 25.10 -20.21
C SER A 22 66.63 24.73 -21.68
N ARG A 23 67.53 25.40 -22.39
CA ARG A 23 67.79 25.37 -23.82
C ARG A 23 68.72 24.20 -24.12
N SER A 24 68.34 23.31 -25.02
CA SER A 24 69.32 22.52 -25.76
C SER A 24 68.84 22.32 -27.19
N VAL A 25 69.44 23.11 -28.06
CA VAL A 25 69.41 22.99 -29.51
C VAL A 25 70.21 21.75 -29.87
N LEU A 26 69.61 20.80 -30.58
CA LEU A 26 70.35 19.93 -31.49
C LEU A 26 69.67 19.94 -32.86
N ARG A 27 70.54 20.11 -33.84
CA ARG A 27 70.31 20.39 -35.25
C ARG A 27 69.59 19.25 -35.96
N ALA A 28 68.85 19.64 -36.99
CA ALA A 28 68.22 18.80 -37.99
C ALA A 28 69.24 18.05 -38.89
N SER A 29 68.82 16.89 -39.40
CA SER A 29 69.21 16.41 -40.73
C SER A 29 68.25 15.32 -41.20
N GLY A 30 67.64 15.51 -42.38
CA GLY A 30 67.10 14.41 -43.19
C GLY A 30 65.69 14.63 -43.73
N PRO A 31 65.52 14.85 -45.04
CA PRO A 31 64.20 14.90 -45.67
C PRO A 31 63.73 13.46 -45.94
N GLY A 32 62.54 13.12 -45.45
CA GLY A 32 61.93 11.82 -45.68
C GLY A 32 60.44 12.01 -45.87
N GLU A 33 60.05 12.13 -47.13
CA GLU A 33 58.73 11.87 -47.70
C GLU A 33 57.51 12.04 -46.79
N ALA A 34 56.68 13.03 -47.14
CA ALA A 34 55.29 13.09 -46.76
C ALA A 34 54.56 11.85 -47.28
N SER A 35 54.54 10.77 -46.49
CA SER A 35 53.53 9.75 -46.64
C SER A 35 52.21 10.35 -46.15
N LEU A 36 51.38 10.75 -47.09
CA LEU A 36 49.93 10.83 -46.93
C LEU A 36 49.44 9.41 -46.65
N TRP A 37 49.66 8.91 -45.43
CA TRP A 37 48.88 7.79 -44.94
C TRP A 37 47.52 8.36 -44.58
N SER A 38 46.63 8.33 -45.58
CA SER A 38 45.21 8.32 -45.34
C SER A 38 44.97 7.33 -44.22
N ALA A 39 44.61 7.83 -43.03
CA ALA A 39 44.03 7.03 -41.98
C ALA A 39 42.62 6.63 -42.42
N SER A 40 42.53 5.90 -43.54
CA SER A 40 41.45 4.98 -43.81
C SER A 40 41.60 3.87 -42.78
N ARG A 41 41.23 4.18 -41.52
CA ARG A 41 40.66 3.15 -40.66
C ARG A 41 39.47 2.66 -41.43
N ARG A 42 39.69 1.58 -42.19
CA ARG A 42 38.63 0.64 -42.52
C ARG A 42 38.06 0.23 -41.18
N PHE A 43 37.07 0.97 -40.71
CA PHE A 43 36.04 0.41 -39.88
C PHE A 43 35.49 -0.73 -40.74
N SER A 44 36.01 -1.93 -40.51
CA SER A 44 35.32 -3.15 -40.89
C SER A 44 33.97 -3.04 -40.20
N SER A 45 32.98 -2.55 -40.95
CA SER A 45 31.59 -2.42 -40.56
C SER A 45 31.03 -3.82 -40.41
N GLN A 46 31.40 -4.49 -39.33
CA GLN A 46 30.53 -5.48 -38.73
C GLN A 46 29.38 -4.66 -38.16
N SER A 47 28.38 -4.39 -38.99
CA SER A 47 27.13 -3.78 -38.58
C SER A 47 26.52 -4.73 -37.56
N ALA A 48 26.79 -4.49 -36.28
CA ALA A 48 25.99 -5.05 -35.21
C ALA A 48 24.58 -4.50 -35.43
N SER A 49 23.71 -5.33 -36.00
CA SER A 49 22.33 -4.96 -36.30
C SER A 49 21.62 -4.71 -34.97
N PHE A 50 21.43 -3.44 -34.61
CA PHE A 50 20.60 -3.11 -33.46
C PHE A 50 19.16 -3.50 -33.78
N PRO A 51 18.43 -4.12 -32.84
CA PRO A 51 17.04 -4.42 -33.06
C PRO A 51 16.26 -3.13 -33.28
N GLN A 52 15.22 -3.20 -34.11
CA GLN A 52 14.33 -2.08 -34.36
C GLN A 52 13.70 -1.63 -33.03
N GLY A 53 14.02 -0.41 -32.58
CA GLY A 53 13.59 0.13 -31.28
C GLY A 53 14.67 0.25 -30.19
N TYR A 54 15.93 -0.09 -30.47
CA TYR A 54 17.04 0.13 -29.54
C TYR A 54 17.32 1.62 -29.32
N VAL A 55 17.29 2.07 -28.07
CA VAL A 55 17.63 3.44 -27.65
C VAL A 55 18.91 3.39 -26.79
N PRO A 56 19.95 4.19 -27.10
CA PRO A 56 21.17 4.20 -26.29
C PRO A 56 20.90 4.68 -24.87
N LYS A 57 21.62 4.12 -23.90
CA LYS A 57 21.46 4.49 -22.48
C LYS A 57 21.83 5.96 -22.25
N THR A 58 20.85 6.76 -21.86
CA THR A 58 20.97 8.17 -21.48
C THR A 58 20.17 8.43 -20.21
N SER A 59 20.21 9.65 -19.67
CA SER A 59 19.40 10.03 -18.50
C SER A 59 17.89 9.94 -18.73
N LEU A 60 17.43 9.88 -19.99
CA LEU A 60 16.02 9.85 -20.37
C LEU A 60 15.65 8.63 -21.23
N SER A 61 16.57 7.70 -21.47
CA SER A 61 16.32 6.54 -22.34
C SER A 61 15.43 5.48 -21.69
N SER A 62 15.43 5.42 -20.35
CA SER A 62 14.58 4.55 -19.56
C SER A 62 13.87 5.40 -18.51
N PRO A 63 12.68 4.99 -18.07
CA PRO A 63 12.04 5.64 -16.94
C PRO A 63 12.98 5.68 -15.72
N PRO A 64 12.80 6.65 -14.80
CA PRO A 64 13.66 6.78 -13.63
C PRO A 64 13.45 5.66 -12.59
N TRP A 65 12.36 4.89 -12.70
CA TRP A 65 12.09 3.73 -11.83
C TRP A 65 12.71 2.45 -12.39
N PRO A 66 13.11 1.51 -11.50
CA PRO A 66 13.64 0.23 -11.92
C PRO A 66 12.58 -0.57 -12.69
N GLU A 67 13.01 -1.26 -13.74
CA GLU A 67 12.18 -2.24 -14.42
C GLU A 67 12.00 -3.46 -13.52
N VAL A 68 10.75 -3.79 -13.18
CA VAL A 68 10.40 -4.91 -12.31
C VAL A 68 9.81 -6.02 -13.16
N VAL A 69 10.44 -7.20 -13.12
CA VAL A 69 9.92 -8.41 -13.75
C VAL A 69 9.04 -9.15 -12.73
N VAL A 70 7.79 -9.42 -13.11
CA VAL A 70 6.83 -10.19 -12.31
C VAL A 70 7.11 -11.69 -12.53
N PRO A 71 7.08 -12.54 -11.48
CA PRO A 71 7.28 -13.97 -11.64
C PRO A 71 6.18 -14.65 -12.47
N ASP A 72 6.46 -15.89 -12.90
CA ASP A 72 5.53 -16.66 -13.73
C ASP A 72 4.24 -16.99 -12.95
N PRO A 73 3.06 -16.90 -13.59
CA PRO A 73 1.78 -17.03 -12.89
C PRO A 73 1.54 -18.43 -12.29
N VAL A 74 2.16 -19.47 -12.87
CA VAL A 74 2.05 -20.85 -12.39
C VAL A 74 2.84 -21.04 -11.10
N GLU A 75 4.01 -20.42 -10.99
CA GLU A 75 4.85 -20.49 -9.79
C GLU A 75 4.24 -19.65 -8.66
N GLU A 76 3.72 -18.46 -8.97
CA GLU A 76 2.99 -17.64 -8.03
C GLU A 76 1.77 -18.36 -7.44
N ALA A 77 0.99 -19.05 -8.28
CA ALA A 77 -0.18 -19.80 -7.82
C ALA A 77 0.18 -20.93 -6.84
N ARG A 78 1.31 -21.62 -7.06
CA ARG A 78 1.83 -22.64 -6.13
C ARG A 78 2.27 -22.01 -4.83
N HIS A 79 3.03 -20.92 -4.90
CA HIS A 79 3.49 -20.19 -3.72
C HIS A 79 2.30 -19.67 -2.88
N HIS A 80 1.28 -19.10 -3.51
CA HIS A 80 0.07 -18.66 -2.83
C HIS A 80 -0.66 -19.80 -2.11
N ALA A 81 -0.77 -20.97 -2.75
CA ALA A 81 -1.39 -22.15 -2.14
C ALA A 81 -0.61 -22.61 -0.89
N GLU A 82 0.72 -22.69 -0.97
CA GLU A 82 1.58 -23.06 0.16
C GLU A 82 1.46 -22.07 1.34
N VAL A 83 1.39 -20.77 1.05
CA VAL A 83 1.20 -19.73 2.09
C VAL A 83 -0.16 -19.89 2.77
N VAL A 84 -1.22 -20.13 1.99
CA VAL A 84 -2.57 -20.35 2.54
C VAL A 84 -2.62 -21.60 3.42
N GLU A 85 -1.97 -22.68 3.02
CA GLU A 85 -1.87 -23.90 3.82
C GLU A 85 -1.18 -23.65 5.17
N LYS A 86 -0.05 -22.93 5.16
CA LYS A 86 0.66 -22.55 6.41
C LYS A 86 -0.21 -21.71 7.34
N VAL A 87 -0.94 -20.73 6.81
CA VAL A 87 -1.86 -19.90 7.61
C VAL A 87 -2.99 -20.76 8.20
N ASN A 88 -3.55 -21.68 7.43
CA ASN A 88 -4.56 -22.61 7.92
C ASN A 88 -4.02 -23.51 9.04
N GLU A 89 -2.77 -23.98 8.95
CA GLU A 89 -2.13 -24.72 10.03
C GLU A 89 -1.96 -23.88 11.30
N LEU A 90 -1.55 -22.61 11.20
CA LEU A 90 -1.42 -21.71 12.35
C LEU A 90 -2.77 -21.49 13.05
N ILE A 91 -3.83 -21.30 12.27
CA ILE A 91 -5.21 -21.15 12.77
C ILE A 91 -5.65 -22.45 13.45
N ALA A 92 -5.42 -23.62 12.84
CA ALA A 92 -5.79 -24.91 13.40
C ALA A 92 -5.05 -25.24 14.70
N ARG A 93 -3.79 -24.80 14.82
CA ARG A 93 -2.98 -24.93 16.05
C ARG A 93 -3.39 -23.92 17.13
N GLY A 94 -4.22 -22.92 16.81
CA GLY A 94 -4.58 -21.84 17.73
C GLY A 94 -3.41 -20.92 18.06
N GLN A 95 -2.37 -20.88 17.23
CA GLN A 95 -1.18 -20.06 17.43
C GLN A 95 -1.43 -18.66 16.89
N TYR A 96 -2.36 -17.94 17.50
CA TYR A 96 -2.63 -16.55 17.21
C TYR A 96 -2.83 -15.77 18.52
N GLY A 97 -2.31 -14.55 18.56
CA GLY A 97 -2.51 -13.63 19.67
C GLY A 97 -3.90 -12.99 19.64
N ARG A 98 -3.96 -11.72 20.04
CA ARG A 98 -5.21 -10.96 20.06
C ARG A 98 -5.64 -10.61 18.63
N LEU A 99 -6.83 -11.03 18.23
CA LEU A 99 -7.38 -10.70 16.92
C LEU A 99 -8.01 -9.30 16.91
N PHE A 100 -7.96 -8.66 15.75
CA PHE A 100 -8.75 -7.47 15.44
C PHE A 100 -9.49 -7.64 14.12
N ALA A 101 -10.62 -6.94 13.98
CA ALA A 101 -11.43 -6.97 12.78
C ALA A 101 -11.78 -5.55 12.32
N VAL A 102 -11.96 -5.38 11.01
CA VAL A 102 -12.58 -4.19 10.44
C VAL A 102 -13.98 -4.55 9.99
N VAL A 103 -14.97 -3.92 10.61
CA VAL A 103 -16.38 -4.23 10.41
C VAL A 103 -17.09 -3.02 9.83
N HIS A 104 -17.91 -3.23 8.80
CA HIS A 104 -18.76 -2.19 8.27
C HIS A 104 -20.13 -2.24 8.93
N PHE A 105 -20.38 -1.30 9.82
CA PHE A 105 -21.60 -1.20 10.61
C PHE A 105 -22.14 0.23 10.62
N ALA A 106 -23.46 0.38 10.48
CA ALA A 106 -24.13 1.68 10.44
C ALA A 106 -23.52 2.68 9.41
N SER A 107 -23.11 2.19 8.23
CA SER A 107 -22.46 2.98 7.16
C SER A 107 -21.07 3.54 7.51
N HIS A 108 -20.48 3.08 8.60
CA HIS A 108 -19.11 3.40 9.02
C HIS A 108 -18.28 2.12 9.11
N GLN A 109 -16.97 2.26 8.93
CA GLN A 109 -16.02 1.19 9.15
C GLN A 109 -15.38 1.36 10.53
N TRP A 110 -15.40 0.30 11.32
CA TRP A 110 -14.89 0.30 12.68
C TRP A 110 -13.75 -0.70 12.78
N LYS A 111 -12.63 -0.27 13.37
CA LYS A 111 -11.60 -1.18 13.85
C LYS A 111 -12.02 -1.67 15.24
N VAL A 112 -12.11 -2.98 15.38
CA VAL A 112 -12.65 -3.66 16.56
C VAL A 112 -11.64 -4.64 17.10
N THR A 113 -11.43 -4.66 18.40
CA THR A 113 -10.76 -5.75 19.10
C THR A 113 -11.70 -6.39 20.14
N SER A 114 -11.31 -7.52 20.71
CA SER A 114 -11.99 -8.09 21.87
C SER A 114 -11.99 -7.05 22.99
N GLU A 115 -13.14 -6.79 23.59
CA GLU A 115 -13.32 -5.87 24.74
C GLU A 115 -13.48 -4.38 24.41
N ASP A 116 -13.42 -3.98 23.14
CA ASP A 116 -13.63 -2.58 22.78
C ASP A 116 -15.10 -2.17 22.84
N LEU A 117 -15.32 -0.87 23.12
CA LEU A 117 -16.62 -0.22 23.08
C LEU A 117 -16.73 0.68 21.85
N ILE A 118 -17.82 0.50 21.10
CA ILE A 118 -18.13 1.30 19.92
C ILE A 118 -19.35 2.15 20.20
N LEU A 119 -19.28 3.43 19.84
CA LEU A 119 -20.40 4.36 19.89
C LEU A 119 -21.02 4.51 18.49
N ILE A 120 -22.30 4.18 18.37
CA ILE A 120 -23.05 4.23 17.12
C ILE A 120 -24.11 5.32 17.21
N GLU A 121 -24.09 6.28 16.29
CA GLU A 121 -25.04 7.42 16.25
C GLU A 121 -26.47 7.05 15.77
N ASN A 122 -26.67 5.79 15.39
CA ASN A 122 -27.96 5.29 14.89
C ASN A 122 -28.77 4.65 16.02
N LYS A 123 -30.10 4.83 15.95
CA LYS A 123 -31.05 4.05 16.75
C LYS A 123 -31.05 2.61 16.27
N LEU A 124 -30.75 1.69 17.18
CA LEU A 124 -30.91 0.25 16.96
C LEU A 124 -32.22 -0.20 17.62
N ASP A 125 -33.03 -0.99 16.92
CA ASP A 125 -34.30 -1.54 17.43
C ASP A 125 -34.11 -2.80 18.29
N VAL A 126 -32.93 -2.97 18.88
CA VAL A 126 -32.48 -4.14 19.65
C VAL A 126 -32.50 -3.81 21.14
N ALA A 127 -32.93 -4.72 22.02
CA ALA A 127 -32.96 -4.42 23.46
C ALA A 127 -31.55 -4.31 24.06
N CYS A 128 -31.39 -3.56 25.16
CA CYS A 128 -30.13 -3.55 25.91
C CYS A 128 -29.88 -4.95 26.49
N GLY A 129 -28.67 -5.47 26.33
CA GLY A 129 -28.26 -6.82 26.74
C GLY A 129 -28.37 -7.88 25.64
N GLU A 130 -28.93 -7.56 24.48
CA GLU A 130 -29.08 -8.52 23.38
C GLU A 130 -27.78 -8.65 22.56
N ARG A 131 -27.49 -9.87 22.07
CA ARG A 131 -26.34 -10.18 21.21
C ARG A 131 -26.72 -10.00 19.74
N ILE A 132 -25.96 -9.19 19.01
CA ILE A 132 -26.09 -8.94 17.58
C ILE A 132 -24.89 -9.58 16.87
N ARG A 133 -25.14 -10.35 15.81
CA ARG A 133 -24.08 -10.82 14.90
C ARG A 133 -23.77 -9.75 13.86
N LEU A 134 -22.50 -9.36 13.74
CA LEU A 134 -22.05 -8.44 12.69
C LEU A 134 -21.63 -9.22 11.45
N GLU A 135 -22.46 -9.19 10.41
CA GLU A 135 -22.22 -9.98 9.20
C GLU A 135 -21.14 -9.39 8.27
N LYS A 136 -21.02 -8.06 8.24
CA LYS A 136 -20.19 -7.36 7.24
C LYS A 136 -18.78 -7.12 7.78
N VAL A 137 -17.96 -8.17 7.76
CA VAL A 137 -16.54 -8.11 8.11
C VAL A 137 -15.69 -8.00 6.83
N LEU A 138 -14.79 -7.02 6.80
CA LEU A 138 -13.94 -6.74 5.64
C LEU A 138 -12.55 -7.36 5.82
N LEU A 139 -12.01 -7.25 7.04
CA LEU A 139 -10.65 -7.64 7.38
C LEU A 139 -10.64 -8.29 8.76
N VAL A 140 -9.86 -9.35 8.91
CA VAL A 140 -9.44 -9.87 10.23
C VAL A 140 -7.92 -9.94 10.26
N GLY A 141 -7.32 -9.44 11.33
CA GLY A 141 -5.88 -9.45 11.53
C GLY A 141 -5.51 -10.13 12.84
N ALA A 142 -4.45 -10.93 12.76
CA ALA A 142 -3.66 -11.40 13.89
C ALA A 142 -2.31 -10.69 13.89
N ASP A 143 -1.41 -11.09 14.78
CA ASP A 143 -0.04 -10.56 14.83
C ASP A 143 0.77 -10.97 13.59
N ASP A 144 0.62 -12.23 13.13
CA ASP A 144 1.44 -12.80 12.06
C ASP A 144 0.75 -12.87 10.68
N PHE A 145 -0.59 -12.85 10.64
CA PHE A 145 -1.36 -13.00 9.40
C PHE A 145 -2.56 -12.07 9.35
N THR A 146 -3.00 -11.75 8.12
CA THR A 146 -4.20 -10.95 7.88
C THR A 146 -5.05 -11.58 6.79
N LEU A 147 -6.36 -11.57 7.00
CA LEU A 147 -7.37 -12.06 6.08
C LEU A 147 -8.12 -10.85 5.53
N LEU A 148 -8.05 -10.66 4.21
CA LEU A 148 -8.70 -9.57 3.49
C LEU A 148 -9.82 -10.10 2.61
N GLY A 149 -11.01 -9.55 2.78
CA GLY A 149 -12.17 -9.85 1.94
C GLY A 149 -12.11 -9.18 0.56
N ARG A 150 -12.94 -9.66 -0.36
CA ARG A 150 -13.13 -9.07 -1.70
C ARG A 150 -14.61 -8.90 -2.02
N PRO A 151 -15.28 -7.84 -1.53
CA PRO A 151 -14.87 -6.88 -0.49
C PRO A 151 -15.15 -7.37 0.95
N LEU A 152 -15.97 -8.41 1.12
CA LEU A 152 -16.33 -8.99 2.41
C LEU A 152 -15.68 -10.36 2.58
N LEU A 153 -15.50 -10.78 3.83
CA LEU A 153 -15.14 -12.15 4.20
C LEU A 153 -16.40 -13.03 4.26
N GLY A 154 -16.22 -14.34 4.06
CA GLY A 154 -17.30 -15.32 4.15
C GLY A 154 -17.87 -15.41 5.57
N LYS A 155 -19.19 -15.60 5.68
CA LYS A 155 -19.91 -15.68 6.98
C LYS A 155 -19.48 -16.89 7.83
N ASP A 156 -19.00 -17.94 7.18
CA ASP A 156 -18.60 -19.18 7.83
C ASP A 156 -17.17 -19.12 8.38
N LEU A 157 -16.34 -18.24 7.80
CA LEU A 157 -14.95 -18.06 8.19
C LEU A 157 -14.80 -17.21 9.46
N VAL A 158 -15.65 -16.17 9.59
CA VAL A 158 -15.52 -15.19 10.67
C VAL A 158 -16.87 -14.95 11.32
N HIS A 159 -16.87 -15.03 12.65
CA HIS A 159 -18.03 -14.74 13.48
C HIS A 159 -17.68 -13.62 14.47
N VAL A 160 -18.30 -12.45 14.27
CA VAL A 160 -18.16 -11.31 15.18
C VAL A 160 -19.49 -11.08 15.86
N GLU A 161 -19.50 -11.23 17.17
CA GLU A 161 -20.66 -10.94 18.00
C GLU A 161 -20.45 -9.65 18.77
N ALA A 162 -21.54 -8.94 18.97
CA ALA A 162 -21.58 -7.66 19.64
C ALA A 162 -22.76 -7.64 20.61
N THR A 163 -22.68 -6.91 21.72
CA THR A 163 -23.76 -6.77 22.69
C THR A 163 -24.09 -5.30 22.88
N VAL A 164 -25.38 -4.98 22.91
CA VAL A 164 -25.82 -3.60 23.17
C VAL A 164 -25.78 -3.37 24.68
N ILE A 165 -24.98 -2.42 25.16
CA ILE A 165 -24.91 -2.11 26.59
C ILE A 165 -25.96 -1.07 26.95
N GLU A 166 -25.82 0.12 26.36
CA GLU A 166 -26.63 1.28 26.70
C GLU A 166 -27.05 2.03 25.45
N LYS A 167 -28.22 2.66 25.55
CA LYS A 167 -28.75 3.60 24.57
C LYS A 167 -28.86 4.94 25.25
N THR A 168 -27.98 5.84 24.86
CA THR A 168 -27.85 7.18 25.43
C THR A 168 -28.27 8.20 24.37
N GLU A 169 -28.59 9.39 24.81
CA GLU A 169 -28.88 10.53 23.97
C GLU A 169 -27.63 11.45 23.96
N SER A 170 -27.12 11.78 22.78
CA SER A 170 -25.99 12.70 22.59
C SER A 170 -26.19 14.10 23.19
N TRP A 171 -25.10 14.83 23.37
CA TRP A 171 -25.18 16.21 23.86
C TRP A 171 -25.91 17.14 22.86
N PRO A 172 -26.68 18.13 23.33
CA PRO A 172 -27.47 18.98 22.44
C PRO A 172 -26.59 19.88 21.55
N LYS A 173 -26.56 19.58 20.26
CA LYS A 173 -25.79 20.36 19.27
C LYS A 173 -26.52 21.63 18.84
N ILE A 174 -25.88 22.78 19.01
CA ILE A 174 -26.41 24.09 18.61
C ILE A 174 -25.91 24.44 17.22
N ASN A 175 -26.82 24.53 16.24
CA ASN A 175 -26.53 24.98 14.89
C ASN A 175 -26.94 26.44 14.72
N MET A 176 -25.96 27.33 14.60
CA MET A 176 -26.16 28.76 14.42
C MET A 176 -25.83 29.18 12.99
N ARG A 177 -26.79 29.79 12.28
CA ARG A 177 -26.59 30.34 10.94
C ARG A 177 -26.72 31.86 11.00
N PHE A 178 -25.69 32.57 10.52
CA PHE A 178 -25.63 34.02 10.54
C PHE A 178 -25.17 34.55 9.18
N LYS A 179 -25.84 35.59 8.65
CA LYS A 179 -25.37 36.35 7.48
C LYS A 179 -25.23 37.82 7.84
N LYS A 180 -24.03 38.37 7.64
CA LYS A 180 -23.69 39.76 7.93
C LYS A 180 -24.53 40.73 7.08
N ARG A 181 -25.01 41.83 7.68
CA ARG A 181 -25.79 42.90 7.02
C ARG A 181 -27.07 42.45 6.30
N LYS A 182 -27.57 41.23 6.57
CA LYS A 182 -28.81 40.68 5.97
C LYS A 182 -29.90 40.42 7.02
N ASN A 183 -29.73 40.92 8.25
CA ASN A 183 -30.58 40.64 9.41
C ASN A 183 -30.98 39.14 9.53
N TYR A 184 -30.07 38.25 9.14
CA TYR A 184 -30.34 36.81 9.09
C TYR A 184 -29.52 36.15 10.18
N LYS A 185 -30.21 35.73 11.25
CA LYS A 185 -29.65 35.03 12.40
C LYS A 185 -30.64 33.95 12.81
N ARG A 186 -30.31 32.67 12.59
CA ARG A 186 -31.16 31.53 12.94
C ARG A 186 -30.39 30.56 13.83
N LYS A 187 -30.91 30.31 15.03
CA LYS A 187 -30.39 29.31 15.98
C LYS A 187 -31.33 28.12 15.97
N ARG A 188 -30.82 26.92 15.67
CA ARG A 188 -31.57 25.67 15.79
C ARG A 188 -30.81 24.76 16.74
N ARG A 189 -31.49 24.25 17.77
CA ARG A 189 -30.98 23.11 18.54
C ARG A 189 -31.32 21.85 17.75
N ARG A 190 -30.34 21.02 17.41
CA ARG A 190 -30.63 19.70 16.85
C ARG A 190 -31.13 18.79 17.97
N THR A 191 -32.21 18.06 17.68
CA THR A 191 -32.65 16.96 18.54
C THR A 191 -31.53 15.96 18.63
N VAL A 192 -31.41 15.40 19.82
CA VAL A 192 -30.35 14.51 20.24
C VAL A 192 -30.28 13.28 19.34
N CYS A 193 -29.07 12.90 18.93
CA CYS A 193 -28.84 11.62 18.24
C CYS A 193 -28.85 10.52 19.30
N ALA A 194 -29.47 9.37 19.01
CA ALA A 194 -29.31 8.24 19.90
C ALA A 194 -27.93 7.64 19.67
N GLU A 195 -27.18 7.49 20.75
CA GLU A 195 -25.88 6.87 20.79
C GLU A 195 -26.04 5.50 21.44
N SER A 196 -25.81 4.44 20.68
CA SER A 196 -25.78 3.09 21.23
C SER A 196 -24.32 2.70 21.50
N ARG A 197 -24.01 2.26 22.73
CA ARG A 197 -22.71 1.65 23.02
C ARG A 197 -22.79 0.15 22.85
N VAL A 198 -21.85 -0.39 22.07
CA VAL A 198 -21.80 -1.80 21.72
C VAL A 198 -20.45 -2.38 22.14
N TRP A 199 -20.48 -3.52 22.83
CA TRP A 199 -19.30 -4.28 23.25
C TRP A 199 -19.11 -5.52 22.39
N LEU A 200 -17.89 -5.78 21.95
CA LEU A 200 -17.60 -6.87 21.03
C LEU A 200 -16.81 -7.98 21.72
N PRO A 201 -17.48 -9.08 22.11
CA PRO A 201 -16.78 -10.33 22.37
C PRO A 201 -16.30 -10.92 21.05
N LEU A 202 -15.00 -10.82 20.75
CA LEU A 202 -14.39 -11.70 19.76
C LEU A 202 -14.20 -13.07 20.42
N GLU A 203 -15.29 -13.82 20.54
CA GLU A 203 -15.22 -15.21 20.95
C GLU A 203 -14.94 -16.05 19.71
N GLY A 204 -13.67 -16.44 19.53
CA GLY A 204 -13.26 -17.42 18.53
C GLY A 204 -13.75 -18.82 18.88
N ARG A 205 -15.07 -19.03 18.95
CA ARG A 205 -15.63 -20.38 19.07
C ARG A 205 -15.63 -21.03 17.69
N GLY A 206 -14.55 -21.74 17.38
CA GLY A 206 -14.62 -22.85 16.45
C GLY A 206 -15.65 -23.84 16.98
N ARG A 207 -16.84 -23.90 16.36
CA ARG A 207 -17.85 -24.91 16.65
C ARG A 207 -17.23 -26.28 16.36
N LYS A 208 -16.97 -27.07 17.39
CA LYS A 208 -16.96 -28.52 17.26
C LYS A 208 -18.41 -28.98 17.19
N GLU A 209 -18.96 -29.07 15.98
CA GLU A 209 -20.19 -29.84 15.73
C GLU A 209 -19.93 -30.78 14.57
N SER A 210 -20.03 -32.07 14.91
CA SER A 210 -19.86 -33.23 14.06
C SER A 210 -21.01 -33.36 13.05
N GLN A 211 -20.76 -33.06 11.78
CA GLN A 211 -21.32 -33.79 10.63
C GLN A 211 -20.75 -33.23 9.32
N THR A 212 -20.06 -34.10 8.59
CA THR A 212 -19.69 -34.06 7.16
C THR A 212 -20.06 -32.80 6.38
N GLN A 213 -19.11 -31.89 6.17
CA GLN A 213 -18.98 -31.14 4.92
C GLN A 213 -17.57 -30.55 4.80
N ARG A 214 -16.97 -30.73 3.63
CA ARG A 214 -15.58 -30.43 3.31
C ARG A 214 -15.46 -28.96 2.94
N ASP A 215 -15.18 -28.09 3.90
CA ASP A 215 -14.82 -26.71 3.58
C ASP A 215 -13.30 -26.57 3.62
N ARG A 216 -12.69 -27.00 2.51
CA ARG A 216 -11.40 -26.49 2.09
C ARG A 216 -11.60 -25.00 1.83
N VAL A 217 -10.67 -24.15 2.29
CA VAL A 217 -10.44 -22.85 1.64
C VAL A 217 -9.93 -23.17 0.23
N SER A 218 -10.85 -23.49 -0.69
CA SER A 218 -10.50 -23.72 -2.07
C SER A 218 -10.23 -22.35 -2.68
N CYS A 219 -8.98 -22.12 -3.04
CA CYS A 219 -8.66 -21.17 -4.10
C CYS A 219 -9.49 -21.58 -5.31
N VAL A 220 -10.60 -20.88 -5.57
CA VAL A 220 -11.35 -21.07 -6.81
C VAL A 220 -10.43 -20.57 -7.93
N PRO A 221 -9.99 -21.44 -8.86
CA PRO A 221 -9.21 -20.98 -9.99
C PRO A 221 -10.07 -20.00 -10.80
N ILE A 222 -9.52 -18.82 -11.09
CA ILE A 222 -10.09 -17.87 -12.04
C ILE A 222 -10.10 -18.60 -13.39
N PRO A 223 -11.25 -18.76 -14.07
CA PRO A 223 -11.26 -19.39 -15.38
C PRO A 223 -10.45 -18.53 -16.35
N GLY A 224 -9.38 -19.13 -16.87
CA GLY A 224 -8.54 -18.58 -17.93
C GLY A 224 -9.39 -18.24 -19.15
N GLY A 225 -9.02 -17.14 -19.80
CA GLY A 225 -9.73 -16.55 -20.93
C GLY A 225 -10.02 -17.53 -22.06
N GLY A 226 -11.29 -17.54 -22.48
CA GLY A 226 -11.71 -18.09 -23.75
C GLY A 226 -11.32 -17.13 -24.87
N SER A 227 -10.40 -17.57 -25.70
CA SER A 227 -10.10 -17.03 -27.02
C SER A 227 -11.29 -17.17 -27.97
N SER A 228 -11.39 -16.19 -28.88
CA SER A 228 -12.07 -16.17 -30.19
C SER A 228 -13.58 -16.37 -30.22
N ASP A 229 -14.29 -15.30 -30.57
CA ASP A 229 -15.10 -15.24 -31.80
C ASP A 229 -15.42 -13.78 -32.14
N PHE A 230 -14.56 -13.20 -32.99
CA PHE A 230 -14.82 -11.92 -33.65
C PHE A 230 -15.80 -12.18 -34.80
N ILE A 231 -17.06 -11.82 -34.60
CA ILE A 231 -18.03 -11.67 -35.68
C ILE A 231 -17.70 -10.36 -36.39
N SER A 232 -17.23 -10.46 -37.63
CA SER A 232 -17.15 -9.34 -38.57
C SER A 232 -18.46 -9.23 -39.37
N PRO A 233 -18.83 -8.03 -39.82
CA PRO A 233 -20.16 -7.70 -40.35
C PRO A 233 -20.46 -8.29 -41.74
#